data_AF-A0A2V7A6K2-F1
#
_entry.id   AF-A0A2V7A6K2-F1
#
_cell.length_a   1.000
_cell.length_b   1.000
_cell.length_c   1.000
_cell.angle_alpha   90.00
_cell.angle_beta   90.00
_cell.angle_gamma   90.00
#
_symmetry.space_group_name_H-M   'P 1'
#
loop_
_entity.id
_entity.type
_entity.pdbx_description
1 polymer ?
#
loop_
_entity_poly.entity_id
_entity_poly.type
_entity_poly.pdbx_seq_one_letter_code
_entity_poly.pdbx_strand_id
1 'polypeptide(L)'
;MSVRPTRTASGPRRALAASALALVALLGTACEGVGNAVPGAPPHHRVRGFANTSAAFAPAGTWTRLTFFGARVWSSTVSPRTANLPVVASDLATLRGTPAADSVTWVGHSTLLVQLDGVNVLTDPQWSQRASPFGFAGPKRVTPPGLPFEDLPPIHVVLISHDHYDHLDE
;
A
#
# COMPACT_ATOMS: atom_id res chain seq x y z
N MET A 1 20.66 8.48 63.51
CA MET A 1 21.11 7.72 62.32
C MET A 1 19.94 6.85 61.86
N SER A 2 19.24 7.24 60.80
CA SER A 2 18.08 6.51 60.27
C SER A 2 18.48 5.86 58.95
N VAL A 3 18.49 4.53 58.90
CA VAL A 3 18.76 3.74 57.69
C VAL A 3 17.45 3.58 56.93
N ARG A 4 17.36 4.14 55.71
CA ARG A 4 16.25 3.88 54.78
C ARG A 4 16.45 2.52 54.09
N PRO A 5 15.39 1.73 53.87
CA PRO A 5 15.48 0.50 53.10
C PRO A 5 15.55 0.79 51.61
N THR A 6 16.39 0.02 50.90
CA THR A 6 16.52 0.00 49.45
C THR A 6 15.27 -0.61 48.81
N ARG A 7 14.53 0.18 48.03
CA ARG A 7 13.47 -0.32 47.13
C ARG A 7 14.13 -1.14 46.02
N THR A 8 13.84 -2.43 45.97
CA THR A 8 14.13 -3.26 44.81
C THR A 8 13.21 -2.83 43.66
N ALA A 9 13.81 -2.27 42.61
CA ALA A 9 13.09 -1.94 41.38
C ALA A 9 12.76 -3.25 40.64
N SER A 10 11.52 -3.72 40.75
CA SER A 10 10.97 -4.72 39.83
C SER A 10 10.89 -4.09 38.43
N GLY A 11 11.87 -4.39 37.59
CA GLY A 11 12.09 -3.71 36.30
C GLY A 11 11.00 -3.91 35.23
N PRO A 12 11.12 -3.17 34.10
CA PRO A 12 10.11 -3.03 33.03
C PRO A 12 9.81 -4.31 32.21
N ARG A 13 10.41 -5.45 32.57
CA ARG A 13 10.30 -6.71 31.82
C ARG A 13 8.88 -7.29 31.80
N ARG A 14 8.08 -7.06 32.84
CA ARG A 14 6.67 -7.51 32.89
C ARG A 14 5.75 -6.68 32.01
N ALA A 15 6.02 -5.38 31.86
CA ALA A 15 5.24 -4.48 31.00
C ALA A 15 5.49 -4.76 29.51
N LEU A 16 6.75 -5.01 29.12
CA LEU A 16 7.10 -5.37 27.74
C LEU A 16 6.50 -6.70 27.28
N ALA A 17 6.44 -7.70 28.16
CA ALA A 17 5.83 -9.01 27.85
C ALA A 17 4.30 -8.91 27.66
N ALA A 18 3.62 -8.11 28.49
CA ALA A 18 2.18 -7.87 28.37
C ALA A 18 1.83 -7.12 27.07
N SER A 19 2.64 -6.13 26.68
CA SER A 19 2.44 -5.39 25.42
C SER A 19 2.69 -6.25 24.17
N ALA A 20 3.66 -7.17 24.20
CA ALA A 20 3.92 -8.09 23.11
C ALA A 20 2.79 -9.13 22.93
N LEU A 21 2.22 -9.64 24.03
CA LEU A 21 1.05 -10.53 23.96
C LEU A 21 -0.20 -9.80 23.46
N ALA A 22 -0.41 -8.53 23.83
CA ALA A 22 -1.51 -7.72 23.33
C ALA A 22 -1.40 -7.47 21.82
N LEU A 23 -0.19 -7.23 21.30
CA LEU A 23 0.05 -7.05 19.87
C LEU A 23 -0.19 -8.34 19.07
N VAL A 24 0.22 -9.51 19.61
CA VAL A 24 -0.06 -10.82 19.00
C VAL A 24 -1.56 -11.15 19.04
N ALA A 25 -2.26 -10.80 20.13
CA ALA A 25 -3.71 -10.96 20.22
C ALA A 25 -4.47 -10.06 19.22
N LEU A 26 -4.03 -8.80 19.04
CA LEU A 26 -4.58 -7.87 18.03
C LEU A 26 -4.32 -8.34 16.59
N LEU A 27 -3.18 -8.97 16.33
CA LEU A 27 -2.87 -9.60 15.04
C LEU A 27 -3.68 -10.88 14.79
N GLY A 28 -4.17 -11.54 15.84
CA GLY A 28 -5.01 -12.74 15.75
C GLY A 28 -6.50 -12.47 15.51
N THR A 29 -6.99 -11.26 15.81
CA THR A 29 -8.42 -10.91 15.72
C THR A 29 -8.85 -10.30 14.38
N ALA A 30 -7.95 -10.10 13.43
CA ALA A 30 -8.24 -9.37 12.18
C ALA A 30 -8.90 -10.21 11.07
N CYS A 31 -9.14 -11.50 11.27
CA CYS A 31 -9.79 -12.36 10.27
C CYS A 31 -11.22 -12.70 10.69
N GLU A 32 -12.07 -11.70 10.92
CA GLU A 32 -13.50 -11.99 10.88
C GLU A 32 -13.91 -12.20 9.42
N GLY A 33 -14.29 -13.43 9.07
CA GLY A 33 -14.77 -13.72 7.72
C GLY A 33 -16.01 -12.88 7.38
N VAL A 34 -16.18 -12.51 6.11
CA VAL A 34 -17.28 -11.66 5.61
C VAL A 34 -18.69 -12.29 5.73
N GLY A 35 -18.82 -13.45 6.39
CA GLY A 35 -20.09 -14.11 6.68
C GLY A 35 -20.53 -15.10 5.59
N ASN A 36 -21.74 -15.62 5.79
CA ASN A 36 -22.37 -16.55 4.87
C ASN A 36 -22.81 -15.85 3.57
N ALA A 37 -23.11 -16.61 2.53
CA ALA A 37 -23.70 -16.09 1.30
C ALA A 37 -25.07 -15.45 1.58
N VAL A 38 -25.39 -14.38 0.84
CA VAL A 38 -26.71 -13.75 0.90
C VAL A 38 -27.66 -14.50 -0.06
N PRO A 39 -28.78 -15.09 0.43
CA PRO A 39 -29.72 -15.80 -0.44
C PRO A 39 -30.24 -14.90 -1.57
N GLY A 40 -30.19 -15.39 -2.81
CA GLY A 40 -30.65 -14.66 -4.00
C GLY A 40 -29.72 -13.56 -4.52
N ALA A 41 -28.60 -13.28 -3.84
CA ALA A 41 -27.58 -12.34 -4.32
C ALA A 41 -26.49 -13.04 -5.16
N PRO A 42 -25.72 -12.28 -5.97
CA PRO A 42 -24.57 -12.84 -6.67
C PRO A 42 -23.58 -13.53 -5.72
N PRO A 43 -22.86 -14.60 -6.15
CA PRO A 43 -22.09 -15.47 -5.24
C PRO A 43 -20.99 -14.80 -4.42
N HIS A 44 -20.52 -13.61 -4.84
CA HIS A 44 -19.52 -12.82 -4.13
C HIS A 44 -20.11 -12.02 -2.96
N HIS A 45 -21.44 -11.87 -2.85
CA HIS A 45 -22.09 -11.16 -1.76
C HIS A 45 -22.20 -12.02 -0.51
N ARG A 46 -21.73 -11.49 0.61
CA ARG A 46 -21.76 -12.09 1.94
C ARG A 46 -22.46 -11.17 2.93
N VAL A 47 -22.98 -11.73 4.02
CA VAL A 47 -23.77 -10.99 5.02
C VAL A 47 -23.07 -9.73 5.54
N ARG A 48 -21.73 -9.71 5.57
CA ARG A 48 -20.93 -8.60 6.07
C ARG A 48 -19.94 -8.04 5.04
N GLY A 49 -20.11 -8.33 3.75
CA GLY A 49 -19.24 -7.79 2.71
C GLY A 49 -19.14 -8.68 1.48
N PHE A 50 -17.94 -8.78 0.91
CA PHE A 50 -17.70 -9.50 -0.33
C PHE A 50 -16.61 -10.56 -0.16
N ALA A 51 -16.74 -11.68 -0.87
CA ALA A 51 -15.74 -12.73 -0.93
C ALA A 51 -15.36 -13.06 -2.37
N ASN A 52 -14.09 -13.38 -2.59
CA ASN A 52 -13.64 -13.96 -3.85
C ASN A 52 -14.31 -15.33 -4.06
N THR A 53 -14.86 -15.55 -5.25
CA THR A 53 -15.60 -16.77 -5.62
C THR A 53 -14.79 -17.71 -6.50
N SER A 54 -13.57 -17.33 -6.87
CA SER A 54 -12.68 -18.16 -7.68
C SER A 54 -12.42 -19.50 -6.99
N ALA A 55 -12.81 -20.60 -7.63
CA ALA A 55 -12.54 -21.95 -7.15
C ALA A 55 -11.03 -22.26 -7.07
N ALA A 56 -10.22 -21.53 -7.83
CA ALA A 56 -8.76 -21.63 -7.80
C ALA A 56 -8.13 -20.86 -6.62
N PHE A 57 -8.90 -20.04 -5.92
CA PHE A 57 -8.39 -19.30 -4.76
C PHE A 57 -8.25 -20.24 -3.56
N ALA A 58 -7.01 -20.58 -3.25
CA ALA A 58 -6.65 -21.22 -1.99
C ALA A 58 -5.85 -20.22 -1.13
N PRO A 59 -6.24 -19.98 0.13
CA PRO A 59 -5.43 -19.18 1.03
C PRO A 59 -4.04 -19.81 1.21
N ALA A 60 -2.98 -19.00 1.13
CA ALA A 60 -1.63 -19.47 1.44
C ALA A 60 -1.55 -20.08 2.84
N GLY A 61 -0.76 -21.15 2.99
CA GLY A 61 -0.57 -21.80 4.29
C GLY A 61 -0.05 -20.84 5.37
N THR A 62 -0.37 -21.13 6.63
CA THR A 62 0.00 -20.25 7.77
C THR A 62 1.50 -19.95 7.80
N TRP A 63 2.34 -20.96 7.57
CA TRP A 63 3.80 -20.78 7.53
C TRP A 63 4.26 -19.85 6.41
N THR A 64 3.67 -19.97 5.22
CA THR A 64 3.96 -19.07 4.08
C THR A 64 3.60 -17.62 4.42
N ARG A 65 2.44 -17.40 5.04
CA ARG A 65 2.03 -16.05 5.46
C ARG A 65 2.96 -15.46 6.52
N LEU A 66 3.27 -16.24 7.57
CA LEU A 66 4.16 -15.81 8.65
C LEU A 66 5.54 -15.42 8.11
N THR A 67 6.13 -16.27 7.26
CA THR A 67 7.44 -16.00 6.65
C THR A 67 7.39 -14.83 5.66
N PHE A 68 6.32 -14.71 4.86
CA PHE A 68 6.12 -13.57 3.96
C PHE A 68 6.03 -12.24 4.72
N PHE A 69 5.17 -12.14 5.73
CA PHE A 69 5.02 -10.91 6.51
C PHE A 69 6.27 -10.60 7.32
N GLY A 70 6.91 -11.61 7.93
CA GLY A 70 8.19 -11.45 8.61
C GLY A 70 9.28 -10.91 7.69
N ALA A 71 9.43 -11.50 6.50
CA ALA A 71 10.35 -11.01 5.47
C ALA A 71 10.00 -9.61 5.00
N ARG A 72 8.70 -9.28 4.85
CA ARG A 72 8.27 -7.94 4.43
C ARG A 72 8.65 -6.89 5.46
N VAL A 73 8.34 -7.13 6.75
CA VAL A 73 8.72 -6.25 7.86
C VAL A 73 10.23 -6.06 7.90
N TRP A 74 11.02 -7.13 7.84
CA TRP A 74 12.48 -7.06 7.80
C TRP A 74 12.99 -6.23 6.61
N SER A 75 12.49 -6.53 5.40
CA SER A 75 12.87 -5.83 4.16
C SER A 75 12.48 -4.35 4.16
N SER A 76 11.47 -3.96 4.94
CA SER A 76 11.03 -2.58 5.03
C SER A 76 11.73 -1.78 6.14
N THR A 77 12.40 -2.45 7.08
CA THR A 77 12.96 -1.81 8.29
C THR A 77 14.48 -1.91 8.37
N VAL A 78 15.04 -3.11 8.15
CA VAL A 78 16.48 -3.37 8.36
C VAL A 78 17.26 -3.29 7.06
N SER A 79 16.64 -3.66 5.94
CA SER A 79 17.27 -3.62 4.62
C SER A 79 16.30 -3.03 3.60
N PRO A 80 15.92 -1.75 3.76
CA PRO A 80 14.97 -1.08 2.86
C PRO A 80 15.49 -1.15 1.41
N ARG A 81 14.57 -1.43 0.49
CA ARG A 81 14.89 -1.36 -0.94
C ARG A 81 15.33 0.05 -1.29
N THR A 82 16.51 0.16 -1.86
CA THR A 82 17.01 1.37 -2.47
C THR A 82 17.19 1.11 -3.95
N ALA A 83 16.88 2.10 -4.77
CA ALA A 83 17.15 2.08 -6.20
C ALA A 83 17.50 3.50 -6.60
N ASN A 84 18.57 3.65 -7.37
CA ASN A 84 18.92 4.91 -8.01
C ASN A 84 18.60 4.77 -9.49
N LEU A 85 17.31 4.90 -9.81
CA LEU A 85 16.85 4.88 -11.19
C LEU A 85 16.94 6.31 -11.74
N PRO A 86 17.49 6.51 -12.95
CA PRO A 86 17.52 7.83 -13.55
C PRO A 86 16.09 8.31 -13.78
N VAL A 87 15.80 9.52 -13.28
CA VAL A 87 14.55 10.22 -13.58
C VAL A 87 14.80 11.08 -14.82
N VAL A 88 14.06 10.81 -15.88
CA VAL A 88 14.13 11.59 -17.11
C VAL A 88 13.10 12.70 -17.02
N ALA A 89 13.55 13.95 -17.22
CA ALA A 89 12.65 15.09 -17.26
C ALA A 89 11.67 14.93 -18.44
N SER A 90 10.38 15.14 -18.16
CA SER A 90 9.36 15.10 -19.20
C SER A 90 9.38 16.39 -20.03
N ASP A 91 9.12 16.29 -21.32
CA ASP A 91 8.89 17.45 -22.18
C ASP A 91 7.47 17.98 -21.96
N LEU A 92 7.35 18.97 -21.07
CA LEU A 92 6.07 19.55 -20.67
C LEU A 92 5.33 20.24 -21.83
N ALA A 93 6.06 20.75 -22.82
CA ALA A 93 5.44 21.38 -23.98
C ALA A 93 4.74 20.32 -24.83
N THR A 94 5.38 19.18 -25.03
CA THR A 94 4.79 18.03 -25.73
C THR A 94 3.62 17.43 -24.93
N LEU A 95 3.75 17.25 -23.61
CA LEU A 95 2.69 16.66 -22.78
C LEU A 95 1.42 17.52 -22.72
N ARG A 96 1.58 18.84 -22.60
CA ARG A 96 0.46 19.79 -22.46
C ARG A 96 -0.12 20.26 -23.80
N GLY A 97 0.63 20.10 -24.90
CA GLY A 97 0.17 20.40 -26.25
C GLY A 97 -0.75 19.32 -26.82
N THR A 98 -1.15 19.49 -28.07
CA THR A 98 -1.77 18.39 -28.83
C THR A 98 -0.66 17.41 -29.22
N PRO A 99 -0.70 16.15 -28.72
CA PRO A 99 0.35 15.19 -29.03
C PRO A 99 0.42 14.96 -30.54
N ALA A 100 1.63 15.03 -31.10
CA ALA A 100 1.85 14.74 -32.52
C ALA A 100 1.73 13.24 -32.84
N ALA A 101 1.84 12.40 -31.81
CA ALA A 101 1.70 10.95 -31.86
C ALA A 101 1.22 10.44 -30.49
N ASP A 102 0.67 9.23 -30.47
CA ASP A 102 0.32 8.55 -29.23
C ASP A 102 1.57 8.30 -28.37
N SER A 103 1.41 8.47 -27.06
CA SER A 103 2.53 8.39 -26.13
C SER A 103 2.13 7.72 -24.82
N VAL A 104 3.12 7.13 -24.17
CA VAL A 104 3.00 6.62 -22.81
C VAL A 104 4.15 7.19 -21.99
N THR A 105 3.81 7.94 -20.95
CA THR A 105 4.75 8.46 -19.97
C THR A 105 4.64 7.66 -18.69
N TRP A 106 5.74 7.05 -18.27
CA TRP A 106 5.80 6.35 -16.99
C TRP A 106 6.11 7.33 -15.85
N VAL A 107 5.10 7.59 -15.01
CA VAL A 107 5.24 8.48 -13.85
C VAL A 107 5.89 7.72 -12.68
N GLY A 108 5.57 6.44 -12.52
CA GLY A 108 6.20 5.56 -11.53
C GLY A 108 5.22 4.53 -10.95
N HIS A 109 5.75 3.39 -10.51
CA HIS A 109 4.93 2.23 -10.11
C HIS A 109 3.94 1.86 -11.23
N SER A 110 2.64 1.75 -10.95
CA SER A 110 1.54 1.52 -11.90
C SER A 110 0.96 2.82 -12.49
N THR A 111 1.50 3.98 -12.15
CA THR A 111 1.03 5.27 -12.68
C THR A 111 1.61 5.52 -14.07
N LEU A 112 0.73 5.51 -15.07
CA LEU A 112 1.01 5.83 -16.47
C LEU A 112 0.13 6.98 -16.91
N LEU A 113 0.73 7.95 -17.59
CA LEU A 113 -0.01 8.91 -18.42
C LEU A 113 0.01 8.39 -19.85
N VAL A 114 -1.14 7.97 -20.34
CA VAL A 114 -1.33 7.51 -21.72
C VAL A 114 -2.03 8.63 -22.49
N GLN A 115 -1.42 9.08 -23.59
CA GLN A 115 -2.03 10.05 -24.51
C GLN A 115 -2.32 9.33 -25.82
N LEU A 116 -3.59 9.12 -26.12
CA LEU A 116 -4.05 8.35 -27.27
C LEU A 116 -5.17 9.12 -27.97
N ASP A 117 -5.00 9.45 -29.25
CA ASP A 117 -5.98 10.21 -30.05
C ASP A 117 -6.45 11.50 -29.36
N GLY A 118 -5.54 12.21 -28.69
CA GLY A 118 -5.83 13.43 -27.92
C GLY A 118 -6.50 13.20 -26.56
N VAL A 119 -6.73 11.94 -26.17
CA VAL A 119 -7.27 11.56 -24.86
C VAL A 119 -6.13 11.22 -23.90
N ASN A 120 -5.99 12.06 -22.88
CA ASN A 120 -5.14 11.80 -21.71
C ASN A 120 -5.85 10.88 -20.69
N VAL A 121 -5.31 9.67 -20.51
CA VAL A 121 -5.72 8.68 -19.51
C VAL A 121 -4.64 8.56 -18.45
N LEU A 122 -5.02 8.63 -17.17
CA LEU A 122 -4.12 8.44 -16.03
C LEU A 122 -4.47 7.13 -15.31
N THR A 123 -3.53 6.20 -15.22
CA THR A 123 -3.73 4.93 -14.51
C THR A 123 -3.27 5.03 -13.06
N ASP A 124 -3.97 4.38 -12.14
CA ASP A 124 -3.55 4.12 -10.75
C ASP A 124 -2.70 5.25 -10.13
N PRO A 125 -3.25 6.47 -9.99
CA PRO A 125 -2.49 7.65 -9.61
C PRO A 125 -1.94 7.51 -8.18
N GLN A 126 -0.62 7.59 -8.04
CA GLN A 126 0.06 7.55 -6.74
C GLN A 126 1.20 8.57 -6.70
N TRP A 127 1.05 9.64 -5.91
CA TRP A 127 2.05 10.70 -5.74
C TRP A 127 2.57 10.81 -4.30
N SER A 128 1.84 10.26 -3.33
CA SER A 128 2.19 10.29 -1.92
C SER A 128 3.55 9.63 -1.67
N GLN A 129 4.22 10.10 -0.62
CA GLN A 129 5.50 9.55 -0.18
C GLN A 129 5.37 8.09 0.27
N ARG A 130 4.17 7.65 0.67
CA ARG A 130 3.91 6.29 1.15
C ARG A 130 2.60 5.76 0.57
N ALA A 131 2.59 4.47 0.24
CA ALA A 131 1.39 3.71 -0.05
C ALA A 131 0.85 3.11 1.27
N SER A 132 0.10 3.90 2.04
CA SER A 132 -0.30 3.54 3.40
C SER A 132 -1.48 4.38 3.89
N PRO A 133 -2.35 3.84 4.76
CA PRO A 133 -3.34 4.65 5.48
C PRO A 133 -2.72 5.59 6.53
N PHE A 134 -1.41 5.50 6.77
CA PHE A 134 -0.70 6.30 7.77
C PHE A 134 0.46 7.05 7.12
N GLY A 135 0.55 8.37 7.31
CA GLY A 135 1.67 9.17 6.80
C GLY A 135 3.05 8.81 7.38
N PHE A 136 3.10 8.16 8.56
CA PHE A 136 4.36 7.82 9.24
C PHE A 136 4.79 6.35 9.12
N ALA A 137 3.91 5.47 8.63
CA ALA A 137 4.14 4.02 8.58
C ALA A 137 3.82 3.46 7.20
N GLY A 138 4.32 2.25 6.91
CA GLY A 138 4.06 1.57 5.63
C GLY A 138 5.11 1.86 4.54
N PRO A 139 4.95 1.24 3.36
CA PRO A 139 5.91 1.31 2.26
C PRO A 139 6.18 2.76 1.82
N LYS A 140 7.44 3.20 1.93
CA LYS A 140 7.88 4.46 1.35
C LYS A 140 8.25 4.25 -0.12
N ARG A 141 7.86 5.19 -0.96
CA ARG A 141 8.31 5.29 -2.34
C ARG A 141 9.84 5.39 -2.41
N VAL A 142 10.43 4.69 -3.39
CA VAL A 142 11.90 4.63 -3.57
C VAL A 142 12.40 5.76 -4.47
N THR A 143 11.67 6.08 -5.54
CA THR A 143 12.00 7.13 -6.51
C THR A 143 10.87 8.15 -6.57
N PRO A 144 11.17 9.47 -6.64
CA PRO A 144 10.12 10.48 -6.80
C PRO A 144 9.29 10.22 -8.06
N PRO A 145 8.05 10.71 -8.14
CA PRO A 145 7.28 10.68 -9.39
C PRO A 145 8.08 11.32 -10.52
N GLY A 146 8.07 10.70 -11.70
CA GLY A 146 8.75 11.18 -12.91
C GLY A 146 8.08 12.40 -13.53
N LEU A 147 6.88 12.74 -13.07
CA LEU A 147 6.12 13.92 -13.46
C LEU A 147 5.51 14.54 -12.20
N PRO A 148 5.80 15.81 -11.88
CA PRO A 148 5.10 16.54 -10.82
C PRO A 148 3.59 16.57 -11.07
N PHE A 149 2.79 16.58 -10.01
CA PHE A 149 1.33 16.51 -10.16
C PHE A 149 0.78 17.75 -10.86
N GLU A 150 1.33 18.92 -10.53
CA GLU A 150 1.06 20.21 -11.16
C GLU A 150 1.45 20.28 -12.64
N ASP A 151 2.28 19.32 -13.09
CA ASP A 151 2.74 19.24 -14.46
C ASP A 151 1.90 18.31 -15.34
N LEU A 152 0.87 17.68 -14.78
CA LEU A 152 -0.09 16.89 -15.54
C LEU A 152 -0.81 17.76 -16.58
N PRO A 153 -1.02 17.25 -17.81
CA PRO A 153 -1.96 17.85 -18.74
C PRO A 153 -3.40 17.62 -18.26
N PRO A 154 -4.42 18.24 -18.88
CA PRO A 154 -5.82 17.95 -18.57
C PRO A 154 -6.09 16.44 -18.68
N ILE A 155 -6.52 15.81 -17.58
CA ILE A 155 -6.82 14.38 -17.55
C ILE A 155 -8.31 14.18 -17.89
N HIS A 156 -8.58 13.33 -18.88
CA HIS A 156 -9.96 13.03 -19.30
C HIS A 156 -10.51 11.78 -18.62
N VAL A 157 -9.64 10.79 -18.38
CA VAL A 157 -10.02 9.51 -17.77
C VAL A 157 -9.01 9.13 -16.71
N VAL A 158 -9.50 8.68 -15.56
CA VAL A 158 -8.69 8.01 -14.55
C VAL A 158 -9.10 6.53 -14.53
N LEU A 159 -8.12 5.64 -14.68
CA LEU A 159 -8.32 4.20 -14.63
C LEU A 159 -7.75 3.66 -13.32
N ILE A 160 -8.63 3.16 -12.45
CA ILE A 160 -8.25 2.50 -11.19
C ILE A 160 -8.42 0.99 -11.36
N SER A 161 -7.33 0.26 -11.18
CA SER A 161 -7.32 -1.20 -11.29
C SER A 161 -7.93 -1.87 -10.05
N HIS A 162 -7.61 -1.37 -8.86
CA HIS A 162 -8.11 -1.86 -7.57
C HIS A 162 -7.82 -0.85 -6.45
N ASP A 163 -8.24 -1.15 -5.22
CA ASP A 163 -8.31 -0.24 -4.07
C ASP A 163 -7.14 -0.37 -3.07
N HIS A 164 -5.98 -0.88 -3.48
CA HIS A 164 -4.79 -0.85 -2.64
C HIS A 164 -4.14 0.55 -2.66
N TYR A 165 -3.52 0.95 -1.54
CA TYR A 165 -2.89 2.28 -1.38
C TYR A 165 -1.76 2.61 -2.36
N ASP A 166 -1.18 1.62 -3.04
CA ASP A 166 -0.20 1.86 -4.10
C ASP A 166 -0.84 2.08 -5.49
N HIS A 167 -2.17 1.94 -5.60
CA HIS A 167 -2.96 2.14 -6.82
C HIS A 167 -4.09 3.17 -6.66
N LEU A 168 -4.54 3.39 -5.42
CA LEU A 168 -5.55 4.37 -5.03
C LEU A 168 -4.97 5.19 -3.87
N ASP A 169 -4.38 6.32 -4.22
CA ASP A 169 -3.83 7.28 -3.26
C ASP A 169 -4.94 8.07 -2.55
N GLU A 170 -4.56 8.76 -1.47
CA GLU A 170 -5.46 9.56 -0.62
C GLU A 170 -5.93 10.89 -1.25
#